data_AF-A0A150GGF9-F1
#
_entry.id   AF-A0A150GGF9-F1
#
_cell.length_a   1.000
_cell.length_b   1.000
_cell.length_c   1.000
_cell.angle_alpha   90.00
_cell.angle_beta   90.00
_cell.angle_gamma   90.00
#
_symmetry.space_group_name_H-M   'P 1'
#
loop_
_entity.id
_entity.type
_entity.pdbx_description
1 polymer ?
#
loop_
_entity_poly.entity_id
_entity_poly.type
_entity_poly.pdbx_seq_one_letter_code
_entity_poly.pdbx_strand_id
1 'polypeptide(L)'
;MRKDNDQVLDSNVAAPRFYEAQMSGSLPNWSRAGWRAASHLEDGQGPDMRFYPNKDLTGGWYENGGYLKVSLTQGATASLLAYSALTWEAAARAAGQWDVATRNVAWVAAYLYKCHYEADTFVAQIGDMTTDDLSWSSADSAPQAGRLGTTAWRPV
;
A
#
# COMPACT_ATOMS: atom_id res chain seq x y z
N MET A 1 30.41 15.68 11.08
CA MET A 1 29.54 15.85 9.90
C MET A 1 28.11 15.96 10.40
N ARG A 2 27.58 17.18 10.60
CA ARG A 2 26.15 17.38 10.91
C ARG A 2 25.46 17.61 9.57
N LYS A 3 24.52 16.72 9.20
CA LYS A 3 23.50 17.12 8.24
C LYS A 3 22.50 17.95 9.04
N ASP A 4 22.27 19.18 8.63
CA ASP A 4 21.21 19.99 9.23
C ASP A 4 19.88 19.26 9.01
N ASN A 5 19.04 19.17 10.04
CA ASN A 5 17.78 18.43 9.98
C ASN A 5 16.86 18.94 8.86
N ASP A 6 16.97 20.23 8.53
CA ASP A 6 16.26 20.85 7.42
C ASP A 6 16.72 20.29 6.06
N GLN A 7 18.02 20.04 5.90
CA GLN A 7 18.54 19.36 4.70
C GLN A 7 18.19 17.89 4.63
N VAL A 8 17.94 17.22 5.76
CA VAL A 8 17.46 15.83 5.75
C VAL A 8 16.03 15.78 5.22
N LEU A 9 15.15 16.70 5.61
CA LEU A 9 13.78 16.77 5.09
C LEU A 9 13.73 17.24 3.63
N ASP A 10 14.61 18.15 3.23
CA ASP A 10 14.70 18.65 1.85
C ASP A 10 15.34 17.63 0.89
N SER A 11 16.34 16.86 1.33
CA SER A 11 16.92 15.73 0.57
C SER A 11 16.04 14.47 0.59
N ASN A 12 15.03 14.41 1.46
CA ASN A 12 14.04 13.33 1.54
C ASN A 12 12.91 13.44 0.51
N VAL A 13 13.16 14.00 -0.67
CA VAL A 13 12.24 13.83 -1.82
C VAL A 13 12.03 12.34 -2.14
N ALA A 14 12.91 11.45 -1.68
CA ALA A 14 12.86 10.00 -1.85
C ALA A 14 11.88 9.28 -0.89
N ALA A 15 11.79 9.64 0.39
CA ALA A 15 11.01 8.88 1.38
C ALA A 15 9.47 8.93 1.14
N PRO A 16 8.88 10.05 0.74
CA PRO A 16 7.46 10.10 0.38
C PRO A 16 7.16 9.46 -0.98
N ARG A 17 8.13 9.50 -1.92
CA ARG A 17 8.00 8.79 -3.21
C ARG A 17 8.05 7.27 -3.05
N PHE A 18 8.71 6.77 -1.99
CA PHE A 18 8.68 5.35 -1.65
C PHE A 18 7.26 4.87 -1.37
N TYR A 19 6.46 5.58 -0.56
CA TYR A 19 5.05 5.19 -0.33
C TYR A 19 4.20 5.19 -1.60
N GLU A 20 4.41 6.17 -2.48
CA GLU A 20 3.77 6.22 -3.80
C GLU A 20 4.17 5.03 -4.68
N ALA A 21 5.45 4.64 -4.61
CA ALA A 21 5.99 3.48 -5.30
C ALA A 21 5.49 2.14 -4.73
N GLN A 22 4.85 2.11 -3.56
CA GLN A 22 4.24 0.90 -2.98
C GLN A 22 2.74 0.80 -3.25
N MET A 23 2.09 1.78 -3.88
CA MET A 23 0.63 1.77 -4.06
C MET A 23 0.14 0.60 -4.92
N SER A 24 -0.90 -0.10 -4.46
CA SER A 24 -1.63 -1.12 -5.22
C SER A 24 -2.98 -0.57 -5.69
N GLY A 25 -3.66 -1.21 -6.65
CA GLY A 25 -4.92 -0.73 -7.21
C GLY A 25 -4.77 0.31 -8.32
N SER A 26 -5.83 1.07 -8.58
CA SER A 26 -5.81 2.19 -9.53
C SER A 26 -5.06 3.37 -8.95
N LEU A 27 -3.89 3.69 -9.53
CA LEU A 27 -3.02 4.72 -8.97
C LEU A 27 -3.67 6.12 -9.05
N PRO A 28 -3.54 6.93 -7.98
CA PRO A 28 -4.09 8.27 -7.99
C PRO A 28 -3.27 9.21 -8.88
N ASN A 29 -3.93 10.21 -9.48
CA ASN A 29 -3.29 11.17 -10.40
C ASN A 29 -2.17 12.01 -9.77
N TRP A 30 -2.11 12.09 -8.44
CA TRP A 30 -1.08 12.80 -7.70
C TRP A 30 0.14 11.94 -7.40
N SER A 31 0.10 10.64 -7.68
CA SER A 31 1.28 9.77 -7.55
C SER A 31 2.36 10.22 -8.54
N ARG A 32 3.58 10.38 -8.04
CA ARG A 32 4.76 10.77 -8.81
C ARG A 32 5.57 9.57 -9.27
N ALA A 33 5.14 8.36 -8.93
CA ALA A 33 5.76 7.11 -9.37
C ALA A 33 5.33 6.76 -10.80
N GLY A 34 5.73 7.59 -11.79
CA GLY A 34 5.29 7.46 -13.19
C GLY A 34 5.74 6.18 -13.92
N TRP A 35 6.58 5.36 -13.29
CA TRP A 35 6.98 4.04 -13.78
C TRP A 35 6.09 2.91 -13.24
N ARG A 36 5.17 3.20 -12.30
CA ARG A 36 4.18 2.26 -11.80
C ARG A 36 2.92 2.32 -12.67
N ALA A 37 2.27 1.17 -12.82
CA ALA A 37 0.96 1.04 -13.44
C ALA A 37 -0.08 0.51 -12.43
N ALA A 38 -1.36 0.63 -12.79
CA ALA A 38 -2.45 0.04 -12.02
C ALA A 38 -2.29 -1.49 -11.92
N SER A 39 -2.57 -2.05 -10.75
CA SER A 39 -2.26 -3.45 -10.43
C SER A 39 -3.25 -4.00 -9.41
N HIS A 40 -3.48 -5.31 -9.36
CA HIS A 40 -4.38 -5.98 -8.40
C HIS A 40 -5.76 -5.28 -8.28
N LEU A 41 -6.39 -5.04 -9.43
CA LEU A 41 -7.71 -4.41 -9.57
C LEU A 41 -8.86 -5.36 -9.22
N GLU A 42 -8.57 -6.63 -9.02
CA GLU A 42 -9.54 -7.66 -8.62
C GLU A 42 -9.33 -8.13 -7.17
N ASP A 43 -8.53 -7.43 -6.36
CA ASP A 43 -8.34 -7.79 -4.94
C ASP A 43 -9.71 -7.89 -4.23
N GLY A 44 -9.99 -9.06 -3.63
CA GLY A 44 -11.27 -9.40 -2.99
C GLY A 44 -12.27 -10.14 -3.89
N GLN A 45 -11.96 -10.29 -5.17
CA GLN A 45 -12.73 -11.01 -6.18
C GLN A 45 -11.99 -12.29 -6.57
N GLY A 46 -12.73 -13.37 -6.81
CA GLY A 46 -12.08 -14.60 -7.25
C GLY A 46 -13.01 -15.81 -7.37
N PRO A 47 -12.45 -16.95 -7.78
CA PRO A 47 -13.24 -18.12 -8.20
C PRO A 47 -13.82 -18.95 -7.04
N ASP A 48 -13.43 -18.69 -5.78
CA ASP A 48 -13.83 -19.51 -4.63
C ASP A 48 -14.20 -18.64 -3.41
N MET A 49 -15.49 -18.54 -3.10
CA MET A 49 -16.00 -17.65 -2.04
C MET A 49 -15.48 -17.97 -0.63
N ARG A 50 -14.80 -19.10 -0.42
CA ARG A 50 -14.12 -19.41 0.85
C ARG A 50 -12.89 -18.56 1.12
N PHE A 51 -12.30 -18.00 0.05
CA PHE A 51 -11.05 -17.25 0.10
C PHE A 51 -11.16 -15.87 -0.58
N TYR A 52 -12.33 -15.57 -1.14
CA TYR A 52 -12.63 -14.31 -1.82
C TYR A 52 -14.00 -13.80 -1.34
N PRO A 53 -14.05 -12.72 -0.55
CA PRO A 53 -15.29 -12.26 0.06
C PRO A 53 -16.24 -11.56 -0.92
N ASN A 54 -15.86 -11.41 -2.19
CA ASN A 54 -16.60 -10.67 -3.21
C ASN A 54 -16.87 -9.21 -2.78
N LYS A 55 -15.83 -8.57 -2.23
CA LYS A 55 -15.80 -7.15 -1.84
C LYS A 55 -14.70 -6.45 -2.61
N ASP A 56 -14.82 -5.14 -2.78
CA ASP A 56 -13.71 -4.33 -3.32
C ASP A 56 -12.65 -4.16 -2.22
N LEU A 57 -11.49 -4.79 -2.40
CA LEU A 57 -10.33 -4.67 -1.51
C LEU A 57 -9.11 -4.08 -2.24
N THR A 58 -9.35 -3.37 -3.35
CA THR A 58 -8.30 -2.68 -4.11
C THR A 58 -7.75 -1.47 -3.35
N GLY A 59 -6.48 -1.13 -3.60
CA GLY A 59 -5.78 -0.02 -2.95
C GLY A 59 -4.71 -0.47 -1.97
N GLY A 60 -4.27 0.45 -1.10
CA GLY A 60 -3.29 0.18 -0.05
C GLY A 60 -1.85 0.15 -0.59
N TRP A 61 -0.95 -0.40 0.22
CA TRP A 61 0.47 -0.58 -0.12
C TRP A 61 0.85 -2.05 -0.18
N TYR A 62 1.77 -2.38 -1.09
CA TYR A 62 2.55 -3.60 -0.99
C TYR A 62 3.50 -3.54 0.19
N GLU A 63 3.68 -4.68 0.85
CA GLU A 63 4.44 -4.80 2.10
C GLU A 63 5.94 -4.60 1.87
N ASN A 64 6.49 -5.12 0.77
CA ASN A 64 7.92 -5.05 0.44
C ASN A 64 8.11 -5.04 -1.11
N GLY A 65 9.11 -5.76 -1.64
CA GLY A 65 9.38 -5.88 -3.07
C GLY A 65 8.45 -6.81 -3.84
N GLY A 66 7.63 -7.58 -3.13
CA GLY A 66 6.56 -8.40 -3.72
C GLY A 66 5.23 -7.65 -3.82
N TYR A 67 4.13 -8.38 -3.90
CA TYR A 67 2.78 -7.85 -4.04
C TYR A 67 1.82 -8.26 -2.91
N LEU A 68 2.34 -8.86 -1.83
CA LEU A 68 1.61 -9.11 -0.60
C LEU A 68 1.13 -7.79 0.03
N LYS A 69 -0.10 -7.78 0.57
CA LYS A 69 -0.64 -6.67 1.35
C LYS A 69 -0.95 -7.14 2.75
N VAL A 70 -0.25 -6.59 3.74
CA VAL A 70 -0.43 -6.96 5.16
C VAL A 70 -0.99 -5.77 5.93
N SER A 71 -2.18 -5.90 6.51
CA SER A 71 -2.88 -4.78 7.13
C SER A 71 -2.22 -4.32 8.43
N LEU A 72 -1.57 -5.23 9.17
CA LEU A 72 -0.84 -4.89 10.41
C LEU A 72 0.33 -3.94 10.13
N THR A 73 1.18 -4.28 9.16
CA THR A 73 2.35 -3.45 8.81
C THR A 73 1.92 -2.14 8.16
N GLN A 74 0.87 -2.16 7.34
CA GLN A 74 0.28 -0.94 6.77
C GLN A 74 -0.27 -0.01 7.85
N GLY A 75 -1.04 -0.52 8.81
CA GLY A 75 -1.58 0.26 9.93
C GLY A 75 -0.49 0.85 10.82
N ALA A 76 0.53 0.07 11.16
CA ALA A 76 1.68 0.55 11.93
C ALA A 76 2.45 1.65 11.19
N THR A 77 2.71 1.45 9.89
CA THR A 77 3.41 2.42 9.03
C THR A 77 2.60 3.71 8.88
N ALA A 78 1.30 3.61 8.64
CA ALA A 78 0.40 4.76 8.54
C ALA A 78 0.38 5.56 9.85
N SER A 79 0.31 4.87 10.98
CA SER A 79 0.30 5.48 12.32
C SER A 79 1.59 6.25 12.60
N LEU A 80 2.75 5.66 12.27
CA LEU A 80 4.04 6.32 12.44
C LEU A 80 4.22 7.50 11.48
N LEU A 81 3.76 7.39 10.24
CA LEU A 81 3.79 8.49 9.27
C LEU A 81 2.91 9.66 9.73
N ALA A 82 1.68 9.36 10.19
CA ALA A 82 0.77 10.36 10.73
C ALA A 82 1.33 11.01 12.01
N TYR A 83 1.86 10.20 12.94
CA TYR A 83 2.47 10.69 14.16
C TYR A 83 3.66 11.61 13.87
N SER A 84 4.51 11.24 12.92
CA SER A 84 5.62 12.08 12.47
C SER A 84 5.14 13.41 11.88
N ALA A 85 4.17 13.38 10.96
CA ALA A 85 3.63 14.58 10.34
C ALA A 85 3.02 15.54 11.38
N LEU A 86 2.29 15.01 12.37
CA LEU A 86 1.71 15.81 13.45
C LEU A 86 2.77 16.35 14.42
N THR A 87 3.77 15.54 14.77
CA THR A 87 4.83 15.93 15.72
C THR A 87 5.69 17.06 15.17
N TRP A 88 5.99 17.03 13.87
CA TRP A 88 6.84 18.01 13.20
C TRP A 88 6.09 18.80 12.12
N GLU A 89 4.84 19.18 12.40
CA GLU A 89 3.95 19.84 11.43
C GLU A 89 4.58 21.08 10.80
N ALA A 90 5.15 21.99 11.60
CA ALA A 90 5.76 23.22 11.08
C ALA A 90 6.90 22.92 10.09
N ALA A 91 7.74 21.93 10.39
CA ALA A 91 8.83 21.52 9.52
C ALA A 91 8.30 20.81 8.26
N ALA A 92 7.30 19.93 8.41
CA ALA A 92 6.65 19.25 7.28
C ALA A 92 5.99 20.24 6.31
N ARG A 93 5.36 21.30 6.82
CA ARG A 93 4.78 22.38 6.02
C ARG A 93 5.86 23.22 5.34
N ALA A 94 6.89 23.64 6.08
CA ALA A 94 8.00 24.40 5.52
C ALA A 94 8.72 23.64 4.39
N ALA A 95 8.83 22.32 4.51
CA ALA A 95 9.42 21.43 3.49
C ALA A 95 8.44 21.00 2.38
N GLY A 96 7.18 21.49 2.38
CA GLY A 96 6.16 21.10 1.41
C GLY A 96 5.74 19.62 1.45
N GLN A 97 6.03 18.91 2.55
CA GLN A 97 5.75 17.48 2.72
C GLN A 97 4.44 17.19 3.45
N TRP A 98 3.81 18.21 4.06
CA TRP A 98 2.54 18.04 4.77
C TRP A 98 1.48 17.34 3.91
N ASP A 99 1.14 17.92 2.74
CA ASP A 99 0.11 17.37 1.86
C ASP A 99 0.49 16.00 1.31
N VAL A 100 1.78 15.75 1.10
CA VAL A 100 2.30 14.46 0.64
C VAL A 100 2.09 13.39 1.71
N ALA A 101 2.42 13.68 2.96
CA ALA A 101 2.20 12.77 4.08
C ALA A 101 0.71 12.51 4.29
N THR A 102 -0.12 13.56 4.31
CA THR A 102 -1.57 13.44 4.51
C THR A 102 -2.23 12.60 3.42
N ARG A 103 -1.86 12.78 2.13
CA ARG A 103 -2.41 11.98 1.03
C ARG A 103 -1.99 10.51 1.10
N ASN A 104 -0.74 10.23 1.47
CA ASN A 104 -0.26 8.86 1.68
C ASN A 104 -0.99 8.17 2.85
N VAL A 105 -1.18 8.87 3.98
CA VAL A 105 -1.98 8.36 5.11
C VAL A 105 -3.43 8.13 4.70
N ALA A 106 -4.04 9.07 3.96
CA ALA A 106 -5.42 8.92 3.48
C ALA A 106 -5.58 7.72 2.53
N TRP A 107 -4.59 7.49 1.65
CA TRP A 107 -4.57 6.36 0.72
C TRP A 107 -4.67 5.01 1.44
N VAL A 108 -3.79 4.78 2.42
CA VAL A 108 -3.78 3.52 3.16
C VAL A 108 -4.95 3.42 4.14
N ALA A 109 -5.39 4.53 4.74
CA ALA A 109 -6.58 4.54 5.60
C ALA A 109 -7.85 4.16 4.84
N ALA A 110 -8.01 4.64 3.60
CA ALA A 110 -9.12 4.25 2.73
C ALA A 110 -9.10 2.74 2.42
N TYR A 111 -7.93 2.15 2.22
CA TYR A 111 -7.78 0.71 2.06
C TYR A 111 -8.12 -0.06 3.35
N LEU A 112 -7.60 0.35 4.50
CA LEU A 112 -7.92 -0.30 5.79
C LEU A 112 -9.41 -0.20 6.13
N TYR A 113 -10.08 0.88 5.71
CA TYR A 113 -11.53 0.98 5.80
C TYR A 113 -12.23 -0.07 4.93
N LYS A 114 -11.77 -0.31 3.70
CA LYS A 114 -12.28 -1.41 2.86
C LYS A 114 -12.03 -2.79 3.48
N CYS A 115 -10.90 -2.98 4.16
CA CYS A 115 -10.60 -4.23 4.87
C CYS A 115 -11.61 -4.51 6.00
N HIS A 116 -12.19 -3.48 6.61
CA HIS A 116 -13.29 -3.58 7.58
C HIS A 116 -14.66 -3.58 6.88
N TYR A 117 -14.88 -4.54 5.97
CA TYR A 117 -16.08 -4.54 5.12
C TYR A 117 -17.37 -4.96 5.85
N GLU A 118 -17.26 -5.58 7.02
CA GLU A 118 -18.37 -6.04 7.87
C GLU A 118 -18.03 -5.84 9.36
N ALA A 119 -19.04 -5.71 10.22
CA ALA A 119 -18.88 -5.22 11.61
C ALA A 119 -17.77 -5.92 12.41
N ASP A 120 -17.73 -7.25 12.34
CA ASP A 120 -16.78 -8.09 13.08
C ASP A 120 -15.75 -8.77 12.16
N THR A 121 -15.56 -8.26 10.95
CA THR A 121 -14.66 -8.86 9.95
C THR A 121 -13.65 -7.85 9.44
N PHE A 122 -12.37 -8.23 9.52
CA PHE A 122 -11.27 -7.41 9.05
C PHE A 122 -10.28 -8.24 8.25
N VAL A 123 -9.96 -7.80 7.04
CA VAL A 123 -8.95 -8.44 6.19
C VAL A 123 -7.56 -8.14 6.72
N ALA A 124 -6.89 -9.16 7.25
CA ALA A 124 -5.54 -9.04 7.78
C ALA A 124 -4.46 -9.08 6.68
N GLN A 125 -4.73 -9.80 5.58
CA GLN A 125 -3.77 -10.01 4.49
C GLN A 125 -4.49 -10.22 3.16
N ILE A 126 -3.85 -9.81 2.07
CA ILE A 126 -4.22 -10.21 0.70
C ILE A 126 -2.97 -10.73 0.01
N GLY A 127 -3.11 -11.89 -0.63
CA GLY A 127 -2.04 -12.64 -1.25
C GLY A 127 -1.46 -13.73 -0.36
N ASP A 128 -0.71 -14.63 -0.99
CA ASP A 128 0.00 -15.72 -0.34
C ASP A 128 1.50 -15.52 -0.56
N MET A 129 2.28 -15.58 0.52
CA MET A 129 3.72 -15.32 0.46
C MET A 129 4.44 -16.30 -0.47
N THR A 130 4.01 -17.56 -0.50
CA THR A 130 4.68 -18.59 -1.31
C THR A 130 4.52 -18.31 -2.79
N THR A 131 3.32 -18.01 -3.25
CA THR A 131 3.09 -17.71 -4.67
C THR A 131 3.66 -16.37 -5.10
N ASP A 132 3.64 -15.38 -4.21
CA ASP A 132 4.24 -14.06 -4.43
C ASP A 132 5.77 -14.20 -4.66
N ASP A 133 6.46 -14.94 -3.78
CA ASP A 133 7.91 -15.17 -3.82
C ASP A 133 8.37 -16.07 -4.98
N LEU A 134 7.46 -16.87 -5.56
CA LEU A 134 7.76 -17.70 -6.74
C LEU A 134 7.77 -16.89 -8.05
N SER A 135 7.40 -15.61 -8.00
CA SER A 135 7.28 -14.75 -9.17
C SER A 135 8.19 -13.53 -9.07
N TRP A 136 8.69 -13.07 -10.22
CA TRP A 136 9.42 -11.81 -10.33
C TRP A 136 8.93 -11.06 -11.56
N SER A 137 8.11 -10.04 -11.35
CA SER A 137 7.52 -9.27 -12.45
C SER A 137 7.22 -7.82 -12.05
N SER A 138 6.54 -7.07 -12.89
CA SER A 138 5.89 -5.83 -12.46
C SER A 138 4.52 -6.15 -11.86
N ALA A 139 4.08 -5.37 -10.88
CA ALA A 139 2.82 -5.61 -10.17
C ALA A 139 1.59 -5.62 -11.10
N ASP A 140 1.61 -4.88 -12.20
CA ASP A 140 0.55 -4.83 -13.20
C ASP A 140 0.46 -6.10 -14.05
N SER A 141 1.55 -6.87 -14.13
CA SER A 141 1.62 -8.16 -14.83
C SER A 141 1.43 -9.35 -13.88
N ALA A 142 1.36 -9.12 -12.57
CA ALA A 142 1.14 -10.15 -11.57
C ALA A 142 -0.30 -10.70 -11.63
N PRO A 143 -0.51 -11.97 -11.25
CA PRO A 143 -1.85 -12.57 -11.20
C PRO A 143 -2.80 -11.81 -10.28
N GLN A 144 -4.02 -11.56 -10.77
CA GLN A 144 -5.05 -10.81 -10.05
C GLN A 144 -5.77 -11.65 -8.98
N ALA A 145 -6.04 -12.91 -9.31
CA ALA A 145 -6.67 -13.92 -8.46
C ALA A 145 -6.39 -15.32 -9.03
N GLY A 146 -6.62 -16.37 -8.23
CA GLY A 146 -6.39 -17.74 -8.66
C GLY A 146 -7.04 -18.79 -7.78
N ARG A 147 -7.03 -20.05 -8.24
CA ARG A 147 -7.50 -21.18 -7.44
C ARG A 147 -6.39 -21.69 -6.52
N LEU A 148 -6.77 -22.27 -5.39
CA LEU A 148 -5.84 -22.88 -4.45
C LEU A 148 -4.95 -23.90 -5.17
N GLY A 149 -3.63 -23.82 -4.94
CA GLY A 149 -2.64 -24.70 -5.55
C GLY A 149 -2.14 -24.27 -6.94
N THR A 150 -2.56 -23.11 -7.44
CA THR A 150 -2.01 -22.51 -8.68
C THR A 150 -0.97 -21.45 -8.36
N THR A 151 -0.07 -21.14 -9.31
CA THR A 151 0.88 -20.01 -9.17
C THR A 151 0.20 -18.65 -9.16
N ALA A 152 -1.07 -18.58 -9.57
CA ALA A 152 -1.90 -17.39 -9.49
C ALA A 152 -2.64 -17.25 -8.15
N TRP A 153 -2.40 -18.14 -7.18
CA TRP A 153 -3.09 -18.14 -5.90
C TRP A 153 -2.83 -16.83 -5.13
N ARG A 154 -3.89 -16.05 -4.90
CA ARG A 154 -3.84 -14.75 -4.22
C ARG A 154 -5.10 -14.55 -3.35
N PRO A 155 -5.22 -15.24 -2.22
CA PRO A 155 -6.42 -15.23 -1.39
C PRO A 155 -6.56 -13.96 -0.54
N VAL A 156 -7.70 -13.86 0.14
CA VAL A 156 -8.02 -12.88 1.20
C VAL A 156 -8.32 -13.61 2.51
#